data_AF-A0A958ILT0-F1
#
_entry.id   AF-A0A958ILT0-F1
#
_cell.length_a   1.000
_cell.length_b   1.000
_cell.length_c   1.000
_cell.angle_alpha   90.00
_cell.angle_beta   90.00
_cell.angle_gamma   90.00
#
_symmetry.space_group_name_H-M   'P 1'
#
loop_
_entity.id
_entity.type
_entity.pdbx_description
1 polymer ?
#
loop_
_entity_poly.entity_id
_entity_poly.type
_entity_poly.pdbx_seq_one_letter_code
_entity_poly.pdbx_strand_id
1 'polypeptide(L)'
;SATNGNGKASQNVREDNNFKDLQARLVHHLSSKLHIGASANYDDESPQVISLVDHTFTPFNSAAVGGKRLGFLADVEFNNHPFLLRSEVFRYQFDDELSPTQQIESFIGGYAEGGYFLNGNTTDGFQLIGRVETAQYANLHESLSGPEKLTSLLLGNNFYKDGIMRLQVNLIYEMADAVTPFSESRFSGKDNAFEILTMLQLKF
;
A
#
# COMPACT_ATOMS: atom_id res chain seq x y z
N SER A 1 -3.10 3.58 10.62
CA SER A 1 -3.00 4.09 9.25
C SER A 1 -2.28 3.03 8.44
N ALA A 2 -3.03 2.18 7.73
CA ALA A 2 -2.47 1.21 6.79
C ALA A 2 -2.73 1.77 5.40
N THR A 3 -1.85 2.68 4.98
CA THR A 3 -1.65 2.90 3.55
C THR A 3 -0.56 1.91 3.15
N ASN A 4 -0.79 1.20 2.06
CA ASN A 4 0.20 0.39 1.36
C ASN A 4 1.56 1.11 1.28
N GLY A 5 2.65 0.36 1.09
CA GLY A 5 4.00 0.95 0.92
C GLY A 5 4.08 2.01 -0.20
N ASN A 6 3.07 2.05 -1.07
CA ASN A 6 2.95 2.93 -2.23
C ASN A 6 1.96 4.10 -2.04
N GLY A 7 1.49 4.36 -0.82
CA GLY A 7 0.62 5.49 -0.48
C GLY A 7 1.14 6.23 0.74
N LYS A 8 1.36 7.54 0.63
CA LYS A 8 1.82 8.39 1.74
C LYS A 8 0.77 9.46 2.06
N ALA A 9 0.09 9.33 3.18
CA ALA A 9 -0.85 10.35 3.71
C ALA A 9 -0.20 11.27 4.78
N SER A 10 1.12 11.47 4.73
CA SER A 10 1.90 12.02 5.86
C SER A 10 1.80 13.55 6.05
N GLN A 11 0.91 14.23 5.34
CA GLN A 11 0.64 15.67 5.51
C GLN A 11 -0.83 15.94 5.78
N ASN A 12 -1.50 15.00 6.45
CA ASN A 12 -2.90 15.15 6.83
C ASN A 12 -3.00 16.29 7.87
N VAL A 13 -3.54 17.44 7.47
CA VAL A 13 -3.85 18.59 8.33
C VAL A 13 -5.08 18.20 9.17
N ARG A 14 -4.88 17.31 10.14
CA ARG A 14 -5.92 16.39 10.63
C ARG A 14 -6.70 16.84 11.87
N GLU A 15 -6.55 18.08 12.34
CA GLU A 15 -7.07 18.45 13.67
C GLU A 15 -8.09 19.59 13.72
N ASP A 16 -8.49 20.21 12.59
CA ASP A 16 -9.41 21.37 12.65
C ASP A 16 -10.45 21.47 11.51
N ASN A 17 -10.94 20.34 10.99
CA ASN A 17 -12.01 20.33 9.98
C ASN A 17 -13.43 20.17 10.56
N ASN A 18 -13.60 20.18 11.89
CA ASN A 18 -14.88 19.98 12.60
C ASN A 18 -15.64 18.69 12.25
N PHE A 19 -15.01 17.73 11.56
CA PHE A 19 -15.63 16.48 11.16
C PHE A 19 -15.07 15.29 11.94
N LYS A 20 -15.86 14.22 12.08
CA LYS A 20 -15.48 13.01 12.81
C LYS A 20 -15.15 11.91 11.81
N ASP A 21 -13.90 11.43 11.84
CA ASP A 21 -13.48 10.19 11.18
C ASP A 21 -14.16 9.00 11.88
N LEU A 22 -15.09 8.34 11.18
CA LEU A 22 -15.81 7.16 11.66
C LEU A 22 -15.18 5.90 11.07
N GLN A 23 -14.73 4.99 11.93
CA GLN A 23 -14.10 3.74 11.51
C GLN A 23 -14.77 2.55 12.19
N ALA A 24 -15.07 1.51 11.42
CA ALA A 24 -15.56 0.23 11.91
C ALA A 24 -14.71 -0.90 11.34
N ARG A 25 -14.35 -1.88 12.18
CA ARG A 25 -13.58 -3.05 11.78
C ARG A 25 -14.17 -4.31 12.39
N LEU A 26 -14.37 -5.32 11.55
CA LEU A 26 -14.72 -6.68 11.94
C LEU A 26 -13.51 -7.58 11.66
N VAL A 27 -13.10 -8.35 12.68
CA VAL A 27 -12.07 -9.38 12.55
C VAL A 27 -12.67 -10.71 12.96
N HIS A 28 -12.48 -11.72 12.13
CA HIS A 28 -12.95 -13.08 12.41
C HIS A 28 -11.81 -14.08 12.29
N HIS A 29 -11.65 -14.90 13.33
CA HIS A 29 -10.66 -15.97 13.40
C HIS A 29 -11.35 -17.30 13.06
N LEU A 30 -11.34 -17.70 11.79
CA LEU A 30 -11.93 -18.97 11.34
C LEU A 30 -11.21 -20.17 11.96
N SER A 31 -9.92 -20.03 12.24
CA SER A 31 -9.11 -20.99 12.99
C SER A 31 -7.92 -20.27 13.63
N SER A 32 -7.07 -21.00 14.36
CA SER A 32 -5.77 -20.49 14.82
C SER A 32 -4.80 -20.13 13.70
N LYS A 33 -5.11 -20.51 12.45
CA LYS A 33 -4.26 -20.34 11.27
C LYS A 33 -4.83 -19.38 10.25
N LEU A 34 -6.11 -19.03 10.30
CA LEU A 34 -6.79 -18.25 9.27
C LEU A 34 -7.58 -17.12 9.92
N HIS A 35 -7.19 -15.89 9.57
CA HIS A 35 -7.80 -14.66 10.02
C HIS A 35 -8.32 -13.90 8.80
N ILE A 36 -9.51 -13.33 8.95
CA ILE A 36 -10.10 -12.44 7.94
C ILE A 36 -10.52 -11.13 8.62
N GLY A 37 -10.29 -10.02 7.93
CA GLY A 37 -10.63 -8.69 8.38
C GLY A 37 -11.44 -7.96 7.30
N ALA A 38 -12.40 -7.16 7.76
CA ALA A 38 -13.09 -6.20 6.92
C ALA A 38 -13.22 -4.89 7.70
N SER A 39 -12.96 -3.77 7.04
CA SER A 39 -13.08 -2.43 7.63
C SER A 39 -13.84 -1.53 6.69
N ALA A 40 -14.62 -0.63 7.28
CA ALA A 40 -15.23 0.48 6.59
C ALA A 40 -14.89 1.76 7.34
N ASN A 41 -14.65 2.83 6.61
CA ASN A 41 -14.48 4.14 7.22
C ASN A 41 -15.20 5.22 6.42
N TYR A 42 -15.65 6.26 7.11
CA TYR A 42 -16.29 7.41 6.52
C TYR A 42 -15.70 8.67 7.12
N ASP A 43 -15.32 9.60 6.27
CA ASP A 43 -14.66 10.85 6.66
C ASP A 43 -15.10 11.99 5.72
N ASP A 44 -14.97 13.23 6.17
CA ASP A 44 -15.09 14.43 5.31
C ASP A 44 -13.67 14.94 5.05
N GLU A 45 -13.13 14.52 3.93
CA GLU A 45 -11.75 14.71 3.55
C GLU A 45 -11.49 16.18 3.22
N SER A 46 -10.61 16.81 3.98
CA SER A 46 -10.11 18.13 3.59
C SER A 46 -9.34 18.02 2.27
N PRO A 47 -9.36 19.07 1.42
CA PRO A 47 -8.60 19.06 0.17
C PRO A 47 -7.14 18.66 0.41
N GLN A 48 -6.72 17.54 -0.17
CA GLN A 48 -5.38 16.99 -0.04
C GLN A 48 -4.95 16.29 -1.33
N VAL A 49 -3.71 15.84 -1.34
CA VAL A 49 -3.12 15.12 -2.48
C VAL A 49 -2.83 13.69 -2.08
N ILE A 50 -3.30 12.74 -2.87
CA ILE A 50 -2.91 11.33 -2.79
C ILE A 50 -1.89 11.07 -3.88
N SER A 51 -0.74 10.50 -3.52
CA SER A 51 0.35 10.18 -4.45
C SER A 51 0.52 8.68 -4.63
N LEU A 52 0.72 8.24 -5.88
CA LEU A 52 1.33 6.95 -6.19
C LEU A 52 2.84 7.09 -5.99
N VAL A 53 3.41 6.33 -5.06
CA VAL A 53 4.86 6.35 -4.78
C VAL A 53 5.49 4.98 -4.99
N ASP A 54 6.80 4.93 -5.28
CA ASP A 54 7.59 3.68 -5.25
C ASP A 54 7.93 3.22 -3.82
N HIS A 55 8.62 2.08 -3.74
CA HIS A 55 9.16 1.50 -2.50
C HIS A 55 10.26 2.35 -1.83
N THR A 56 10.72 3.43 -2.49
CA THR A 56 11.61 4.46 -1.91
C THR A 56 10.85 5.71 -1.47
N PHE A 57 9.52 5.70 -1.59
CA PHE A 57 8.60 6.82 -1.34
C PHE A 57 8.76 8.01 -2.31
N THR A 58 9.32 7.79 -3.49
CA THR A 58 9.39 8.79 -4.56
C THR A 58 8.06 8.81 -5.32
N PRO A 59 7.39 9.97 -5.46
CA PRO A 59 6.11 10.07 -6.16
C PRO A 59 6.27 9.96 -7.68
N PHE A 60 5.33 9.26 -8.32
CA PHE A 60 5.22 9.16 -9.79
C PHE A 60 4.06 9.94 -10.38
N ASN A 61 2.97 10.01 -9.64
CA ASN A 61 1.81 10.81 -9.97
C ASN A 61 1.09 11.20 -8.68
N SER A 62 0.21 12.18 -8.78
CA SER A 62 -0.54 12.71 -7.65
C SER A 62 -1.89 13.19 -8.13
N ALA A 63 -2.92 12.95 -7.32
CA ALA A 63 -4.28 13.37 -7.60
C ALA A 63 -4.82 14.14 -6.39
N ALA A 64 -5.41 15.30 -6.67
CA ALA A 64 -6.14 16.05 -5.67
C ALA A 64 -7.49 15.39 -5.37
N VAL A 65 -7.81 15.31 -4.08
CA VAL A 65 -9.07 14.75 -3.55
C VAL A 65 -9.62 15.66 -2.47
N GLY A 66 -10.92 15.60 -2.22
CA GLY A 66 -11.57 16.30 -1.11
C GLY A 66 -13.05 15.92 -0.99
N GLY A 67 -13.71 16.42 0.04
CA GLY A 67 -15.11 16.09 0.31
C GLY A 67 -15.27 14.71 0.95
N LYS A 68 -16.48 14.15 0.89
CA LYS A 68 -16.78 12.91 1.63
C LYS A 68 -16.00 11.73 1.07
N ARG A 69 -15.29 11.02 1.94
CA ARG A 69 -14.59 9.78 1.63
C ARG A 69 -15.28 8.60 2.29
N LEU A 70 -15.62 7.59 1.49
CA LEU A 70 -16.01 6.26 1.95
C LEU A 70 -14.92 5.26 1.62
N GLY A 71 -14.36 4.61 2.63
CA GLY A 71 -13.31 3.62 2.48
C GLY A 71 -13.74 2.23 2.88
N PHE A 72 -13.25 1.24 2.14
CA PHE A 72 -13.39 -0.18 2.44
C PHE A 72 -12.03 -0.83 2.39
N LEU A 73 -11.78 -1.75 3.31
CA LEU A 73 -10.57 -2.57 3.35
C LEU A 73 -10.95 -4.00 3.71
N ALA A 74 -10.35 -4.96 3.03
CA ALA A 74 -10.45 -6.37 3.40
C ALA A 74 -9.06 -6.98 3.46
N ASP A 75 -8.81 -7.79 4.48
CA ASP A 75 -7.54 -8.46 4.69
C ASP A 75 -7.74 -9.95 5.02
N VAL A 76 -6.79 -10.77 4.59
CA VAL A 76 -6.74 -12.20 4.89
C VAL A 76 -5.32 -12.55 5.31
N GLU A 77 -5.19 -13.24 6.44
CA GLU A 77 -3.93 -13.81 6.89
C GLU A 77 -4.10 -15.32 7.10
N PHE A 78 -3.27 -16.11 6.42
CA PHE A 78 -3.12 -17.53 6.65
C PHE A 78 -1.70 -17.84 7.14
N ASN A 79 -1.58 -18.40 8.34
CA ASN A 79 -0.31 -18.78 8.93
C ASN A 79 -0.35 -20.25 9.34
N ASN A 80 0.33 -21.09 8.57
CA ASN A 80 0.48 -22.51 8.84
C ASN A 80 1.91 -22.92 8.53
N HIS A 81 2.79 -22.82 9.54
CA HIS A 81 4.21 -23.10 9.40
C HIS A 81 4.47 -24.39 8.58
N PRO A 82 5.35 -24.33 7.56
CA PRO A 82 6.28 -23.24 7.21
C PRO A 82 5.70 -22.12 6.33
N PHE A 83 4.41 -22.17 5.99
CA PHE A 83 3.78 -21.24 5.04
C PHE A 83 3.13 -20.05 5.73
N LEU A 84 3.23 -18.91 5.06
CA LEU A 84 2.55 -17.67 5.40
C LEU A 84 1.93 -17.08 4.13
N LEU A 85 0.68 -16.64 4.22
CA LEU A 85 0.03 -15.88 3.16
C LEU A 85 -0.69 -14.69 3.78
N ARG A 86 -0.55 -13.53 3.17
CA ARG A 86 -1.20 -12.28 3.57
C ARG A 86 -1.73 -11.58 2.34
N SER A 87 -2.89 -10.97 2.46
CA SER A 87 -3.43 -10.14 1.41
C SER A 87 -4.22 -9.00 2.04
N GLU A 88 -4.18 -7.84 1.40
CA GLU A 88 -5.02 -6.70 1.71
C GLU A 88 -5.48 -6.07 0.42
N VAL A 89 -6.75 -5.68 0.37
CA VAL A 89 -7.30 -4.86 -0.70
C VAL A 89 -8.06 -3.69 -0.07
N PHE A 90 -7.96 -2.53 -0.70
CA PHE A 90 -8.69 -1.34 -0.27
C PHE A 90 -9.30 -0.60 -1.45
N ARG A 91 -10.34 0.16 -1.15
CA ARG A 91 -10.96 1.12 -2.04
C ARG A 91 -11.39 2.33 -1.24
N TYR A 92 -10.97 3.51 -1.67
CA TYR A 92 -11.51 4.78 -1.25
C TYR A 92 -12.34 5.36 -2.38
N GLN A 93 -13.54 5.83 -2.06
CA GLN A 93 -14.41 6.58 -2.95
C GLN A 93 -14.53 8.00 -2.40
N PHE A 94 -14.42 8.99 -3.27
CA PHE A 94 -14.54 10.41 -2.97
C PHE A 94 -15.78 10.93 -3.69
N ASP A 95 -16.66 11.61 -2.96
CA ASP A 95 -17.91 12.14 -3.51
C ASP A 95 -17.71 13.55 -4.07
N ASP A 96 -18.16 13.77 -5.31
CA ASP A 96 -17.91 14.97 -6.12
C ASP A 96 -18.63 16.23 -5.63
N GLU A 97 -19.62 16.09 -4.74
CA GLU A 97 -20.54 17.20 -4.43
C GLU A 97 -19.89 18.41 -3.73
N LEU A 98 -18.59 18.39 -3.42
CA LEU A 98 -17.97 19.41 -2.56
C LEU A 98 -16.63 20.00 -3.03
N SER A 99 -15.97 19.50 -4.09
CA SER A 99 -14.64 20.00 -4.45
C SER A 99 -14.43 20.20 -5.97
N PRO A 100 -14.33 21.45 -6.46
CA PRO A 100 -13.98 21.72 -7.86
C PRO A 100 -12.53 21.34 -8.20
N THR A 101 -11.74 20.91 -7.22
CA THR A 101 -10.34 20.50 -7.40
C THR A 101 -10.17 18.98 -7.32
N GLN A 102 -11.24 18.20 -7.20
CA GLN A 102 -11.15 16.74 -7.19
C GLN A 102 -10.79 16.21 -8.58
N GLN A 103 -9.76 15.36 -8.65
CA GLN A 103 -9.27 14.79 -9.91
C GLN A 103 -9.67 13.32 -10.09
N ILE A 104 -9.95 12.61 -9.00
CA ILE A 104 -10.32 11.18 -8.99
C ILE A 104 -11.57 10.96 -8.14
N GLU A 105 -12.47 10.06 -8.56
CA GLU A 105 -13.56 9.59 -7.68
C GLU A 105 -13.12 8.42 -6.81
N SER A 106 -12.04 7.71 -7.18
CA SER A 106 -11.62 6.54 -6.41
C SER A 106 -10.12 6.24 -6.45
N PHE A 107 -9.65 5.73 -5.33
CA PHE A 107 -8.29 5.21 -5.15
C PHE A 107 -8.36 3.77 -4.65
N ILE A 108 -7.81 2.84 -5.42
CA ILE A 108 -7.91 1.40 -5.19
C ILE A 108 -6.51 0.83 -5.13
N GLY A 109 -6.30 -0.15 -4.26
CA GLY A 109 -5.04 -0.86 -4.25
C GLY A 109 -5.08 -2.08 -3.36
N GLY A 110 -3.91 -2.69 -3.22
CA GLY A 110 -3.76 -3.86 -2.38
C GLY A 110 -2.45 -4.58 -2.64
N TYR A 111 -2.27 -5.67 -1.92
CA TYR A 111 -1.16 -6.57 -2.11
C TYR A 111 -1.57 -8.01 -1.81
N ALA A 112 -0.81 -8.96 -2.36
CA ALA A 112 -0.81 -10.34 -1.93
C ALA A 112 0.64 -10.77 -1.72
N GLU A 113 0.93 -11.37 -0.56
CA GLU A 113 2.25 -11.80 -0.13
C GLU A 113 2.21 -13.28 0.27
N GLY A 114 3.14 -14.06 -0.26
CA GLY A 114 3.42 -15.42 0.13
C GLY A 114 4.80 -15.52 0.76
N GLY A 115 4.91 -16.31 1.82
CA GLY A 115 6.16 -16.55 2.53
C GLY A 115 6.35 -18.03 2.85
N TYR A 116 7.60 -18.48 2.83
CA TYR A 116 7.98 -19.85 3.17
C TYR A 116 9.26 -19.85 4.01
N PHE A 117 9.20 -20.43 5.21
CA PHE A 117 10.39 -20.64 6.05
C PHE A 117 11.19 -21.85 5.55
N LEU A 118 12.41 -21.61 5.04
CA LEU A 118 13.36 -22.69 4.74
C LEU A 118 13.82 -23.39 6.03
N ASN A 119 13.96 -22.63 7.11
CA ASN A 119 14.23 -23.14 8.44
C ASN A 119 13.68 -22.19 9.51
N GLY A 120 13.49 -22.73 10.71
CA GLY A 120 13.16 -21.93 11.89
C GLY A 120 11.83 -21.19 11.78
N ASN A 121 11.76 -19.98 12.32
CA ASN A 121 10.55 -19.15 12.33
C ASN A 121 10.93 -17.65 12.43
N THR A 122 9.99 -16.79 12.80
CA THR A 122 10.20 -15.34 12.97
C THR A 122 11.10 -14.95 14.14
N THR A 123 11.45 -15.90 15.02
CA THR A 123 12.40 -15.70 16.11
C THR A 123 13.82 -16.00 15.65
N ASP A 124 14.05 -17.18 15.08
CA ASP A 124 15.35 -17.58 14.52
C ASP A 124 15.08 -18.42 13.27
N GLY A 125 15.46 -17.93 12.10
CA GLY A 125 15.11 -18.60 10.84
C GLY A 125 15.34 -17.79 9.59
N PHE A 126 15.15 -18.45 8.45
CA PHE A 126 15.30 -17.89 7.12
C PHE A 126 14.02 -18.12 6.32
N GLN A 127 13.46 -17.04 5.78
CA GLN A 127 12.21 -17.03 5.04
C GLN A 127 12.42 -16.49 3.63
N LEU A 128 11.85 -17.15 2.62
CA LEU A 128 11.65 -16.60 1.29
C LEU A 128 10.29 -15.91 1.22
N ILE A 129 10.22 -14.76 0.56
CA ILE A 129 8.99 -14.00 0.37
C ILE A 129 8.80 -13.63 -1.10
N GLY A 130 7.55 -13.62 -1.54
CA GLY A 130 7.13 -13.07 -2.82
C GLY A 130 5.87 -12.23 -2.62
N ARG A 131 5.80 -11.05 -3.23
CA ARG A 131 4.69 -10.12 -3.07
C ARG A 131 4.37 -9.44 -4.39
N VAL A 132 3.09 -9.28 -4.65
CA VAL A 132 2.57 -8.41 -5.71
C VAL A 132 1.79 -7.28 -5.06
N GLU A 133 2.00 -6.05 -5.50
CA GLU A 133 1.22 -4.90 -5.06
C GLU A 133 0.68 -4.14 -6.25
N THR A 134 -0.45 -3.46 -6.05
CA THR A 134 -0.94 -2.50 -7.02
C THR A 134 -1.66 -1.34 -6.34
N ALA A 135 -1.57 -0.18 -6.95
CA ALA A 135 -2.32 1.01 -6.57
C ALA A 135 -2.75 1.73 -7.84
N GLN A 136 -3.99 2.24 -7.87
CA GLN A 136 -4.60 2.81 -9.05
C GLN A 136 -5.56 3.95 -8.69
N TYR A 137 -5.49 5.03 -9.46
CA TYR A 137 -6.54 6.03 -9.60
C TYR A 137 -7.62 5.54 -10.57
N ALA A 138 -8.88 5.70 -10.23
CA ALA A 138 -9.99 5.31 -11.08
C ALA A 138 -11.08 6.37 -11.10
N ASN A 139 -11.78 6.45 -12.24
CA ASN A 139 -12.78 7.47 -12.59
C ASN A 139 -12.21 8.89 -12.48
N LEU A 140 -11.51 9.31 -13.54
CA LEU A 140 -10.84 10.60 -13.59
C LEU A 140 -11.77 11.68 -14.14
N HIS A 141 -11.84 12.83 -13.46
CA HIS A 141 -12.54 14.02 -13.98
C HIS A 141 -11.68 14.82 -14.95
N GLU A 142 -10.37 14.76 -14.77
CA GLU A 142 -9.37 15.42 -15.60
C GLU A 142 -8.24 14.45 -15.92
N SER A 143 -7.61 14.62 -17.08
CA SER A 143 -6.45 13.81 -17.45
C SER A 143 -5.28 14.16 -16.52
N LEU A 144 -4.73 13.16 -15.85
CA LEU A 144 -3.47 13.30 -15.13
C LEU A 144 -2.31 13.22 -16.12
N SER A 145 -1.24 13.96 -15.85
CA SER A 145 -0.05 13.99 -16.71
C SER A 145 0.91 12.81 -16.51
N GLY A 146 0.50 11.76 -15.78
CA GLY A 146 1.37 10.66 -15.35
C GLY A 146 0.64 9.33 -15.14
N PRO A 147 1.35 8.32 -14.59
CA PRO A 147 0.79 6.99 -14.34
C PRO A 147 -0.47 7.05 -13.49
N GLU A 148 -1.50 6.33 -13.90
CA GLU A 148 -2.72 6.15 -13.13
C GLU A 148 -2.66 4.88 -12.30
N LYS A 149 -1.76 3.96 -12.66
CA LYS A 149 -1.56 2.70 -11.97
C LYS A 149 -0.08 2.37 -11.81
N LEU A 150 0.26 1.93 -10.61
CA LEU A 150 1.54 1.32 -10.29
C LEU A 150 1.30 -0.14 -9.87
N THR A 151 2.13 -1.04 -10.38
CA THR A 151 2.18 -2.44 -9.95
C THR A 151 3.62 -2.81 -9.64
N SER A 152 3.85 -3.51 -8.52
CA SER A 152 5.17 -4.02 -8.17
C SER A 152 5.15 -5.52 -7.97
N LEU A 153 6.27 -6.15 -8.31
CA LEU A 153 6.59 -7.54 -7.99
C LEU A 153 7.85 -7.53 -7.13
N LEU A 154 7.74 -8.08 -5.94
CA LEU A 154 8.83 -8.17 -4.97
C LEU A 154 9.16 -9.65 -4.73
N LEU A 155 10.43 -9.98 -4.81
CA LEU A 155 10.99 -11.26 -4.42
C LEU A 155 12.10 -11.01 -3.43
N GLY A 156 12.08 -11.66 -2.28
CA GLY A 156 13.04 -11.36 -1.24
C GLY A 156 13.25 -12.48 -0.25
N ASN A 157 14.11 -12.20 0.71
CA ASN A 157 14.37 -13.07 1.83
C ASN A 157 14.44 -12.28 3.14
N ASN A 158 14.02 -12.92 4.22
CA ASN A 158 14.19 -12.45 5.59
C ASN A 158 15.11 -13.41 6.33
N PHE A 159 16.09 -12.87 7.05
CA PHE A 159 16.89 -13.56 8.05
C PHE A 159 16.54 -13.02 9.43
N TYR A 160 16.02 -13.89 10.30
CA TYR A 160 15.63 -13.58 11.67
C TYR A 160 16.66 -14.14 12.64
N LYS A 161 17.02 -13.35 13.66
CA LYS A 161 17.90 -13.80 14.74
C LYS A 161 17.40 -13.34 16.10
N ASP A 162 17.24 -14.32 16.99
CA ASP A 162 16.88 -14.17 18.41
C ASP A 162 15.63 -13.31 18.69
N GLY A 163 14.73 -13.16 17.71
CA GLY A 163 13.56 -12.29 17.77
C GLY A 163 13.88 -10.78 17.78
N ILE A 164 15.17 -10.43 17.81
CA ILE A 164 15.70 -9.07 17.96
C ILE A 164 16.05 -8.48 16.60
N MET A 165 16.68 -9.28 15.73
CA MET A 165 17.17 -8.81 14.45
C MET A 165 16.35 -9.40 13.30
N ARG A 166 16.06 -8.57 12.30
CA ARG A 166 15.62 -8.99 10.97
C ARG A 166 16.44 -8.28 9.90
N LEU A 167 17.10 -9.05 9.03
CA LEU A 167 17.68 -8.55 7.78
C LEU A 167 16.79 -8.98 6.62
N GLN A 168 16.33 -8.02 5.83
CA GLN A 168 15.51 -8.26 4.64
C GLN A 168 16.23 -7.74 3.40
N VAL A 169 16.26 -8.55 2.35
CA VAL A 169 16.77 -8.17 1.02
C VAL A 169 15.68 -8.46 0.01
N ASN A 170 15.30 -7.45 -0.77
CA ASN A 170 14.25 -7.52 -1.77
C ASN A 170 14.80 -7.13 -3.14
N LEU A 171 14.54 -7.95 -4.15
CA LEU A 171 14.53 -7.55 -5.55
C LEU A 171 13.12 -7.09 -5.88
N ILE A 172 12.98 -5.87 -6.38
CA ILE A 172 11.70 -5.27 -6.69
C ILE A 172 11.68 -4.90 -8.16
N TYR A 173 10.57 -5.22 -8.82
CA TYR A 173 10.29 -4.88 -10.20
C TYR A 173 9.00 -4.06 -10.25
N GLU A 174 9.11 -2.81 -10.68
CA GLU A 174 8.02 -1.85 -10.70
C GLU A 174 7.59 -1.55 -12.13
N MET A 175 6.27 -1.50 -12.33
CA MET A 175 5.61 -1.27 -13.62
C MET A 175 4.60 -0.14 -13.46
N ALA A 176 4.73 0.88 -14.30
CA ALA A 176 3.77 1.97 -14.43
C ALA A 176 3.02 1.85 -15.78
N ASP A 177 1.77 2.30 -15.83
CA ASP A 177 0.96 2.26 -17.05
C ASP A 177 1.23 3.43 -18.02
N ALA A 178 1.89 4.48 -17.55
CA ALA A 178 2.31 5.62 -18.35
C ALA A 178 3.70 6.13 -17.94
N VAL A 179 4.21 7.14 -18.67
CA VAL A 179 5.44 7.85 -18.32
C VAL A 179 5.13 8.88 -17.24
N THR A 180 6.02 9.03 -16.26
CA THR A 180 5.88 10.07 -15.23
C THR A 180 6.17 11.49 -15.77
N PRO A 181 5.48 12.52 -15.26
CA PRO A 181 5.83 13.91 -15.53
C PRO A 181 6.99 14.40 -14.66
N PHE A 182 7.38 13.65 -13.61
CA PHE A 182 8.40 14.09 -12.66
C PHE A 182 9.80 13.72 -13.12
N SER A 183 10.61 14.73 -13.42
CA SER A 183 12.01 14.60 -13.88
C SER A 183 12.93 13.90 -12.89
N GLU A 184 12.58 13.90 -11.60
CA GLU A 184 13.37 13.26 -10.54
C GLU A 184 12.96 11.81 -10.27
N SER A 185 11.83 11.38 -10.84
CA SER A 185 11.37 10.02 -10.62
C SER A 185 12.10 9.05 -11.56
N ARG A 186 12.24 7.81 -11.11
CA ARG A 186 13.03 6.77 -11.80
C ARG A 186 12.45 6.38 -13.17
N PHE A 187 11.21 6.76 -13.44
CA PHE A 187 10.46 6.43 -14.66
C PHE A 187 10.41 7.56 -15.68
N SER A 188 11.54 8.18 -16.04
CA SER A 188 11.56 9.25 -17.07
C SER A 188 11.17 8.79 -18.50
N GLY A 189 10.58 7.60 -18.66
CA GLY A 189 10.18 6.95 -19.91
C GLY A 189 9.14 5.83 -19.67
N LYS A 190 8.93 4.95 -20.67
CA LYS A 190 7.99 3.80 -20.63
C LYS A 190 8.56 2.55 -19.94
N ASP A 191 9.66 2.69 -19.21
CA ASP A 191 10.49 1.54 -18.87
C ASP A 191 10.19 1.07 -17.46
N ASN A 192 9.99 -0.24 -17.28
CA ASN A 192 9.87 -0.86 -15.96
C ASN A 192 11.20 -0.74 -15.19
N ALA A 193 11.15 -0.67 -13.86
CA ALA A 193 12.33 -0.41 -13.02
C ALA A 193 12.65 -1.63 -12.17
N PHE A 194 13.95 -1.87 -12.00
CA PHE A 194 14.47 -2.86 -11.07
C PHE A 194 15.17 -2.18 -9.91
N GLU A 195 14.91 -2.67 -8.71
CA GLU A 195 15.50 -2.17 -7.48
C GLU A 195 15.97 -3.32 -6.58
N ILE A 196 17.01 -3.04 -5.82
CA ILE A 196 17.42 -3.88 -4.70
C ILE A 196 17.28 -3.05 -3.43
N LEU A 197 16.40 -3.46 -2.53
CA LEU A 197 16.18 -2.81 -1.25
C LEU A 197 16.64 -3.72 -0.12
N THR A 198 17.50 -3.19 0.75
CA THR A 198 17.97 -3.89 1.96
C THR A 198 17.49 -3.14 3.19
N MET A 199 16.92 -3.86 4.15
CA MET A 199 16.42 -3.31 5.41
C MET A 199 16.97 -4.13 6.58
N LEU A 200 17.59 -3.45 7.53
CA LEU A 200 17.97 -4.00 8.82
C LEU A 200 17.04 -3.44 9.90
N GLN A 201 16.36 -4.31 10.63
CA GLN A 201 15.53 -3.97 11.78
C GLN A 201 16.12 -4.58 13.04
N LEU A 202 16.27 -3.75 14.08
CA LEU A 202 16.67 -4.15 15.43
C LEU A 202 15.55 -3.78 16.40
N LYS A 203 15.12 -4.72 17.24
CA LYS A 203 14.12 -4.52 18.29
C LYS A 203 14.83 -4.47 19.63
N PHE A 204 14.54 -3.44 20.41
CA PHE A 204 15.09 -3.22 21.76
C PHE A 204 13.95 -3.16 22.77
#